data_AF-A0A662AQK2-F1
#
_entry.id   AF-A0A662AQK2-F1
#
_cell.length_a   1.000
_cell.length_b   1.000
_cell.length_c   1.000
_cell.angle_alpha   90.00
_cell.angle_beta   90.00
_cell.angle_gamma   90.00
#
_symmetry.space_group_name_H-M   'P 1'
#
loop_
_entity.id
_entity.type
_entity.pdbx_description
1 polymer ?
#
loop_
_entity_poly.entity_id
_entity_poly.type
_entity_poly.pdbx_seq_one_letter_code
_entity_poly.pdbx_strand_id
1 'polypeptide(L)'
;MTLKKDFLSYKVSDLKICRSDLIIGLLIGLIFSFGFYSIIYTFRESLRVWSMLHSFNYWIITDDDLFFYNLFTAYWAFIFGQSFSFNYWMTKPILGKGRMKIQRISILNDQRNLNWFAVSALSKIGWVVGFFFIFAFTGAHELLGFSKDYRFVFYLFIIVLFLNSWITIRKVFKRHSFKWMLVSALLISVLSFSVASLNIIVYKDVNGRYMNNPILNIELPSSKYFDRVEDLSLVQYVYISSSKDSLSKELSIFINRKAIKFSALFSTLDSLIDYIPEYKVKRSKVVLLIDKKTEIHEVKKLRLKIGSLSRYYRLFCGVTPEYSKLNKRYFLSNPGIVYLPPFADARETVNGVPPPPSPNIHHYENIIRLKLLRSGQINVNGKIVKNKNLEKHLKEKVVSNMDYIFYMQVDTMAIFDQYIGLINAVQGSIYRIRDDEVNKRWNMDFSKLDYDLQNEIRRQIPLRFVEFYHED
;
A
#
# COMPACT_ATOMS: atom_id res chain seq x y z
N MET A 1 -25.39 2.55 -71.47
CA MET A 1 -24.09 3.17 -71.16
C MET A 1 -23.31 2.25 -70.23
N THR A 2 -22.23 1.63 -70.71
CA THR A 2 -21.33 0.83 -69.88
C THR A 2 -20.35 1.76 -69.17
N LEU A 3 -20.35 1.73 -67.84
CA LEU A 3 -19.40 2.47 -67.02
C LEU A 3 -17.97 2.07 -67.43
N LYS A 4 -17.13 3.08 -67.77
CA LYS A 4 -15.72 2.86 -68.12
C LYS A 4 -15.05 2.02 -67.04
N LYS A 5 -14.29 1.00 -67.45
CA LYS A 5 -13.34 0.30 -66.58
C LYS A 5 -12.46 1.37 -65.93
N ASP A 6 -12.33 1.31 -64.60
CA ASP A 6 -11.65 2.31 -63.75
C ASP A 6 -12.39 3.64 -63.48
N PHE A 7 -13.64 3.82 -63.92
CA PHE A 7 -14.46 4.99 -63.54
C PHE A 7 -14.59 5.14 -62.00
N LEU A 8 -14.51 4.02 -61.27
CA LEU A 8 -14.59 3.97 -59.81
C LEU A 8 -13.23 3.81 -59.11
N SER A 9 -12.11 3.64 -59.85
CA SER A 9 -10.78 3.44 -59.25
C SER A 9 -9.91 4.67 -59.47
N TYR A 10 -9.90 5.55 -58.48
CA TYR A 10 -9.00 6.70 -58.45
C TYR A 10 -7.60 6.27 -58.01
N LYS A 11 -6.56 6.81 -58.66
CA LYS A 11 -5.16 6.50 -58.34
C LYS A 11 -4.70 7.38 -57.17
N VAL A 12 -3.83 6.84 -56.33
CA VAL A 12 -3.24 7.53 -55.16
C VAL A 12 -2.48 8.82 -55.56
N SER A 13 -2.11 8.95 -56.84
CA SER A 13 -1.40 10.11 -57.43
C SER A 13 -2.12 11.45 -57.29
N ASP A 14 -3.40 11.45 -56.92
CA ASP A 14 -4.23 12.66 -56.88
C ASP A 14 -4.28 13.32 -55.49
N LEU A 15 -3.67 12.71 -54.47
CA LEU A 15 -3.35 13.35 -53.19
C LEU A 15 -2.06 14.17 -53.34
N LYS A 16 -2.12 15.28 -54.07
CA LYS A 16 -1.01 16.24 -54.13
C LYS A 16 -0.91 17.01 -52.81
N ILE A 17 -0.12 16.49 -51.87
CA ILE A 17 0.28 17.22 -50.66
C ILE A 17 1.62 17.91 -50.95
N CYS A 18 1.70 19.22 -50.72
CA CYS A 18 2.96 19.95 -50.88
C CYS A 18 4.00 19.45 -49.87
N ARG A 19 5.29 19.45 -50.25
CA ARG A 19 6.38 19.02 -49.36
C ARG A 19 6.44 19.85 -48.07
N SER A 20 6.19 21.15 -48.16
CA SER A 20 6.10 22.06 -47.01
C SER A 20 5.00 21.64 -46.03
N ASP A 21 3.83 21.23 -46.53
CA ASP A 21 2.70 20.81 -45.69
C ASP A 21 2.96 19.48 -44.99
N LEU A 22 3.69 18.58 -45.65
CA LEU A 22 4.15 17.34 -45.02
C LEU A 22 5.02 17.65 -43.80
N ILE A 23 6.00 18.54 -43.97
CA ILE A 23 6.91 18.97 -42.90
C ILE A 23 6.14 19.68 -41.78
N ILE A 24 5.27 20.64 -42.11
CA ILE A 24 4.49 21.38 -41.11
C ILE A 24 3.60 20.44 -40.31
N GLY A 25 2.87 19.53 -40.96
CA GLY A 25 2.02 18.57 -40.25
C GLY A 25 2.80 17.61 -39.36
N LEU A 26 4.01 17.21 -39.77
CA LEU A 26 4.90 16.41 -38.94
C LEU A 26 5.38 17.20 -37.72
N LEU A 27 5.79 18.47 -37.89
CA LEU A 27 6.20 19.34 -36.79
C LEU A 27 5.06 19.56 -35.79
N ILE A 28 3.83 19.81 -36.27
CA ILE A 28 2.64 19.95 -35.42
C ILE A 28 2.41 18.67 -34.61
N GLY A 29 2.49 17.50 -35.25
CA GLY A 29 2.34 16.21 -34.57
C GLY A 29 3.41 15.96 -33.51
N LEU A 30 4.67 16.31 -33.79
CA LEU A 30 5.76 16.21 -32.83
C LEU A 30 5.54 17.13 -31.62
N ILE A 31 5.27 18.42 -31.85
CA ILE A 31 5.01 19.39 -30.78
C ILE A 31 3.85 18.92 -29.90
N PHE A 32 2.77 18.42 -30.52
CA PHE A 32 1.65 17.85 -29.78
C PHE A 32 2.06 16.63 -28.96
N SER A 33 2.85 15.70 -29.53
CA SER A 33 3.33 14.50 -28.84
C SER A 33 4.13 14.88 -27.59
N PHE A 34 5.09 15.79 -27.72
CA PHE A 34 5.92 16.24 -26.58
C PHE A 34 5.10 16.96 -25.52
N GLY A 35 4.17 17.83 -25.92
CA GLY A 35 3.26 18.51 -25.00
C GLY A 35 2.37 17.52 -24.24
N PHE A 36 1.76 16.58 -24.96
CA PHE A 36 0.88 15.57 -24.37
C PHE A 36 1.63 14.60 -23.45
N TYR A 37 2.82 14.15 -23.84
CA TYR A 37 3.72 13.35 -22.98
C TYR A 37 4.04 14.08 -21.68
N SER A 38 4.45 15.35 -21.78
CA SER A 38 4.79 16.18 -20.62
C SER A 38 3.60 16.33 -19.67
N ILE A 39 2.39 16.59 -20.19
CA ILE A 39 1.17 16.72 -19.38
C ILE A 39 0.86 15.43 -18.60
N ILE A 40 0.88 14.27 -19.27
CA ILE A 40 0.59 12.99 -18.61
C ILE A 40 1.67 12.66 -17.57
N TYR A 41 2.94 12.90 -17.90
CA TYR A 41 4.05 12.69 -17.00
C TYR A 41 3.87 13.53 -15.72
N THR A 42 3.63 14.84 -15.86
CA THR A 42 3.38 15.74 -14.72
C THR A 42 2.16 15.31 -13.92
N PHE A 43 1.05 14.94 -14.58
CA PHE A 43 -0.16 14.48 -13.91
C PHE A 43 0.08 13.23 -13.06
N ARG A 44 0.81 12.23 -13.57
CA ARG A 44 1.21 11.03 -12.82
C ARG A 44 2.03 11.39 -11.58
N GLU A 45 3.01 12.27 -11.73
CA GLU A 45 3.84 12.73 -10.62
C GLU A 45 3.03 13.53 -9.58
N SER A 46 2.06 14.35 -10.01
CA SER A 46 1.14 15.04 -9.11
C SER A 46 0.29 14.06 -8.30
N LEU A 47 -0.25 13.02 -8.94
CA LEU A 47 -1.00 11.96 -8.27
C LEU A 47 -0.13 11.20 -7.25
N ARG A 48 1.12 10.93 -7.60
CA ARG A 48 2.11 10.30 -6.70
C ARG A 48 2.40 11.17 -5.48
N VAL A 49 2.64 12.47 -5.67
CA VAL A 49 2.85 13.41 -4.55
C VAL A 49 1.59 13.49 -3.68
N TRP A 50 0.40 13.49 -4.29
CA TRP A 50 -0.85 13.57 -3.55
C TRP A 50 -1.11 12.33 -2.69
N SER A 51 -0.74 11.13 -3.17
CA SER A 51 -0.89 9.88 -2.40
C SER A 51 -0.14 9.88 -1.08
N MET A 52 0.98 10.61 -1.01
CA MET A 52 1.76 10.75 0.21
C MET A 52 1.09 11.65 1.24
N LEU A 53 0.39 12.68 0.77
CA LEU A 53 -0.28 13.61 1.68
C LEU A 53 -1.42 12.93 2.45
N HIS A 54 -1.99 11.83 1.96
CA HIS A 54 -3.15 11.23 2.60
C HIS A 54 -2.81 10.01 3.48
N SER A 55 -2.03 9.03 3.01
CA SER A 55 -2.17 7.68 3.57
C SER A 55 -0.89 6.89 3.86
N PHE A 56 0.27 7.56 4.03
CA PHE A 56 1.60 6.88 4.10
C PHE A 56 1.84 5.89 2.94
N ASN A 57 1.13 6.12 1.83
CA ASN A 57 1.15 5.29 0.63
C ASN A 57 2.30 5.80 -0.25
N TYR A 58 3.53 5.50 0.16
CA TYR A 58 4.74 5.92 -0.55
C TYR A 58 4.93 5.07 -1.78
N TRP A 59 4.41 5.56 -2.91
CA TRP A 59 4.63 4.91 -4.19
C TRP A 59 6.07 5.16 -4.67
N ILE A 60 6.97 4.28 -4.25
CA ILE A 60 8.38 4.30 -4.65
C ILE A 60 8.50 3.59 -6.00
N ILE A 61 8.82 4.36 -7.02
CA ILE A 61 8.96 3.87 -8.40
C ILE A 61 10.42 3.45 -8.60
N THR A 62 10.64 2.23 -9.09
CA THR A 62 11.96 1.73 -9.49
C THR A 62 12.34 2.24 -10.89
N ASP A 63 13.61 2.14 -11.26
CA ASP A 63 14.10 2.60 -12.57
C ASP A 63 13.40 1.85 -13.73
N ASP A 64 13.19 0.53 -13.56
CA ASP A 64 12.47 -0.30 -14.53
C ASP A 64 10.99 0.09 -14.66
N ASP A 65 10.33 0.34 -13.52
CA ASP A 65 8.93 0.76 -13.50
C ASP A 65 8.77 2.13 -14.15
N LEU A 66 9.67 3.07 -13.85
CA LEU A 66 9.67 4.40 -14.44
C LEU A 66 9.85 4.34 -15.95
N PHE A 67 10.84 3.59 -16.42
CA PHE A 67 11.09 3.41 -17.84
C PHE A 67 9.87 2.80 -18.53
N PHE A 68 9.25 1.78 -17.93
CA PHE A 68 8.02 1.18 -18.44
C PHE A 68 6.87 2.20 -18.57
N TYR A 69 6.58 2.97 -17.52
CA TYR A 69 5.51 3.96 -17.55
C TYR A 69 5.80 5.10 -18.53
N ASN A 70 7.04 5.56 -18.60
CA ASN A 70 7.46 6.59 -19.56
C ASN A 70 7.36 6.09 -20.99
N LEU A 71 7.80 4.86 -21.26
CA LEU A 71 7.72 4.24 -22.57
C LEU A 71 6.27 4.10 -23.03
N PHE A 72 5.39 3.60 -22.16
CA PHE A 72 3.96 3.51 -22.45
C PHE A 72 3.36 4.87 -22.79
N THR A 73 3.64 5.88 -21.97
CA THR A 73 3.14 7.25 -22.16
C THR A 73 3.69 7.87 -23.44
N ALA A 74 4.96 7.62 -23.78
CA ALA A 74 5.59 8.12 -24.99
C ALA A 74 4.95 7.51 -26.24
N TYR A 75 4.78 6.19 -26.30
CA TYR A 75 4.08 5.54 -27.42
C TYR A 75 2.67 6.11 -27.60
N TRP A 76 1.93 6.25 -26.50
CA TRP A 76 0.59 6.81 -26.57
C TRP A 76 0.61 8.24 -27.13
N ALA A 77 1.53 9.08 -26.65
CA ALA A 77 1.67 10.45 -27.12
C ALA A 77 2.06 10.57 -28.60
N PHE A 78 3.01 9.76 -29.07
CA PHE A 78 3.44 9.77 -30.47
C PHE A 78 2.41 9.20 -31.44
N ILE A 79 1.63 8.18 -31.04
CA ILE A 79 0.48 7.70 -31.83
C ILE A 79 -0.57 8.81 -31.97
N PHE A 80 -0.82 9.56 -30.90
CA PHE A 80 -1.74 10.70 -30.93
C PHE A 80 -1.21 11.84 -31.81
N GLY A 81 0.06 12.20 -31.67
CA GLY A 81 0.67 13.22 -32.51
C GLY A 81 0.67 12.85 -33.99
N GLN A 82 0.92 11.58 -34.33
CA GLN A 82 0.77 11.06 -35.69
C GLN A 82 -0.66 11.29 -36.21
N SER A 83 -1.66 11.02 -35.38
CA SER A 83 -3.07 11.24 -35.73
C SER A 83 -3.37 12.74 -35.95
N PHE A 84 -2.72 13.64 -35.22
CA PHE A 84 -2.76 15.09 -35.48
C PHE A 84 -2.09 15.48 -36.80
N SER A 85 -0.95 14.88 -37.15
CA SER A 85 -0.30 15.06 -38.46
C SER A 85 -1.25 14.65 -39.59
N PHE A 86 -1.91 13.50 -39.47
CA PHE A 86 -2.91 13.05 -40.44
C PHE A 86 -4.10 14.00 -40.54
N ASN A 87 -4.61 14.49 -39.40
CA ASN A 87 -5.68 15.47 -39.40
C ASN A 87 -5.27 16.74 -40.16
N TYR A 88 -4.06 17.26 -39.93
CA TYR A 88 -3.57 18.44 -40.64
C TYR A 88 -3.48 18.21 -42.15
N TRP A 89 -2.86 17.10 -42.58
CA TRP A 89 -2.71 16.76 -44.01
C TRP A 89 -4.05 16.56 -44.73
N MET A 90 -5.08 16.08 -44.02
CA MET A 90 -6.40 15.79 -44.60
C MET A 90 -7.38 16.98 -44.53
N THR A 91 -7.12 18.00 -43.70
CA THR A 91 -8.03 19.15 -43.49
C THR A 91 -8.02 20.13 -44.66
N LYS A 92 -6.97 20.18 -45.49
CA LYS A 92 -6.91 21.14 -46.60
C LYS A 92 -8.02 20.89 -47.64
N PRO A 93 -8.76 21.94 -48.05
CA PRO A 93 -9.79 21.81 -49.07
C PRO A 93 -9.13 21.52 -50.42
N ILE A 94 -9.47 20.37 -51.01
CA ILE A 94 -9.20 20.14 -52.44
C ILE A 94 -10.47 20.54 -53.18
N LEU A 95 -10.30 21.29 -54.28
CA LEU A 95 -11.33 21.65 -55.26
C LEU A 95 -11.90 20.44 -56.04
N GLY A 96 -11.84 19.23 -55.47
CA GLY A 96 -12.22 17.97 -56.10
C GLY A 96 -13.66 17.58 -55.79
N LYS A 97 -14.42 17.21 -56.81
CA LYS A 97 -15.82 16.73 -56.68
C LYS A 97 -15.85 15.24 -56.26
N GLY A 98 -16.89 14.85 -55.48
CA GLY A 98 -17.30 13.45 -55.30
C GLY A 98 -16.62 12.63 -54.18
N ARG A 99 -16.44 11.31 -54.42
CA ARG A 99 -16.11 10.24 -53.45
C ARG A 99 -14.82 10.46 -52.63
N MET A 100 -13.83 11.17 -53.18
CA MET A 100 -12.57 11.49 -52.48
C MET A 100 -12.78 12.46 -51.30
N LYS A 101 -13.71 13.42 -51.46
CA LYS A 101 -14.11 14.31 -50.35
C LYS A 101 -14.72 13.50 -49.22
N ILE A 102 -15.58 12.53 -49.55
CA ILE A 102 -16.24 11.63 -48.59
C ILE A 102 -15.20 10.76 -47.87
N GLN A 103 -14.24 10.16 -48.58
CA GLN A 103 -13.19 9.34 -47.97
C GLN A 103 -12.27 10.14 -47.04
N ARG A 104 -11.90 11.37 -47.39
CA ARG A 104 -11.12 12.26 -46.51
C ARG A 104 -11.89 12.66 -45.26
N ILE A 105 -13.15 13.04 -45.42
CA ILE A 105 -14.02 13.36 -44.28
C ILE A 105 -14.17 12.13 -43.37
N SER A 106 -14.32 10.93 -43.93
CA SER A 106 -14.33 9.68 -43.16
C SER A 106 -13.01 9.47 -42.41
N ILE A 107 -11.85 9.68 -43.03
CA ILE A 107 -10.56 9.60 -42.32
C ILE A 107 -10.52 10.61 -41.18
N LEU A 108 -10.85 11.88 -41.44
CA LEU A 108 -10.84 12.92 -40.41
C LEU A 108 -11.77 12.59 -39.24
N ASN A 109 -12.98 12.15 -39.54
CA ASN A 109 -13.95 11.77 -38.52
C ASN A 109 -13.46 10.57 -37.72
N ASP A 110 -12.90 9.54 -38.38
CA ASP A 110 -12.39 8.36 -37.69
C ASP A 110 -11.18 8.68 -36.82
N GLN A 111 -10.22 9.49 -37.29
CA GLN A 111 -9.06 9.90 -36.50
C GLN A 111 -9.48 10.75 -35.29
N ARG A 112 -10.39 11.72 -35.48
CA ARG A 112 -10.90 12.55 -34.39
C ARG A 112 -11.69 11.70 -33.39
N ASN A 113 -12.60 10.86 -33.87
CA ASN A 113 -13.42 10.01 -33.02
C ASN A 113 -12.57 9.04 -32.22
N LEU A 114 -11.60 8.37 -32.85
CA LEU A 114 -10.65 7.49 -32.17
C LEU A 114 -9.89 8.23 -31.08
N ASN A 115 -9.32 9.38 -31.39
CA ASN A 115 -8.53 10.16 -30.43
C ASN A 115 -9.39 10.62 -29.25
N TRP A 116 -10.55 11.22 -29.50
CA TRP A 116 -11.43 11.70 -28.45
C TRP A 116 -12.02 10.57 -27.61
N PHE A 117 -12.41 9.47 -28.24
CA PHE A 117 -12.89 8.29 -27.53
C PHE A 117 -11.79 7.67 -26.67
N ALA A 118 -10.58 7.48 -27.21
CA ALA A 118 -9.46 6.90 -26.48
C ALA A 118 -9.03 7.81 -25.31
N VAL A 119 -8.94 9.14 -25.51
CA VAL A 119 -8.69 10.09 -24.41
C VAL A 119 -9.79 10.01 -23.37
N SER A 120 -11.07 10.06 -23.76
CA SER A 120 -12.18 9.99 -22.82
C SER A 120 -12.17 8.68 -22.01
N ALA A 121 -11.99 7.54 -22.69
CA ALA A 121 -11.97 6.23 -22.07
C ALA A 121 -10.77 6.09 -21.11
N LEU A 122 -9.56 6.45 -21.55
CA LEU A 122 -8.37 6.38 -20.72
C LEU A 122 -8.36 7.39 -19.59
N SER A 123 -8.90 8.58 -19.78
CA SER A 123 -9.06 9.54 -18.69
C SER A 123 -10.02 9.01 -17.64
N LYS A 124 -11.16 8.42 -18.04
CA LYS A 124 -12.10 7.80 -17.10
C LYS A 124 -11.47 6.63 -16.34
N ILE A 125 -10.84 5.70 -17.05
CA ILE A 125 -10.17 4.54 -16.44
C ILE A 125 -9.02 5.02 -15.55
N GLY A 126 -8.19 5.95 -16.04
CA GLY A 126 -7.07 6.52 -15.32
C GLY A 126 -7.48 7.27 -14.06
N TRP A 127 -8.58 8.02 -14.09
CA TRP A 127 -9.16 8.65 -12.89
C TRP A 127 -9.69 7.63 -11.89
N VAL A 128 -10.43 6.62 -12.35
CA VAL A 128 -10.97 5.56 -11.49
C VAL A 128 -9.82 4.80 -10.84
N VAL A 129 -8.86 4.32 -11.63
CA VAL A 129 -7.68 3.60 -11.14
C VAL A 129 -6.85 4.49 -10.23
N GLY A 130 -6.52 5.71 -10.65
CA GLY A 130 -5.76 6.65 -9.84
C GLY A 130 -6.44 6.92 -8.50
N PHE A 131 -7.74 7.18 -8.50
CA PHE A 131 -8.52 7.41 -7.28
C PHE A 131 -8.52 6.18 -6.36
N PHE A 132 -8.75 4.98 -6.92
CA PHE A 132 -8.73 3.74 -6.14
C PHE A 132 -7.35 3.46 -5.52
N PHE A 133 -6.27 3.66 -6.28
CA PHE A 133 -4.90 3.42 -5.81
C PHE A 133 -4.44 4.45 -4.77
N ILE A 134 -4.93 5.68 -4.85
CA ILE A 134 -4.53 6.78 -3.97
C ILE A 134 -5.37 6.80 -2.69
N PHE A 135 -6.69 6.74 -2.81
CA PHE A 135 -7.62 7.02 -1.73
C PHE A 135 -8.25 5.77 -1.13
N ALA A 136 -8.70 4.83 -1.96
CA ALA A 136 -9.52 3.72 -1.49
C ALA A 136 -8.69 2.55 -0.93
N PHE A 137 -7.55 2.25 -1.56
CA PHE A 137 -6.72 1.11 -1.22
C PHE A 137 -5.30 1.56 -0.87
N THR A 138 -5.10 1.86 0.42
CA THR A 138 -3.76 2.07 0.99
C THR A 138 -2.85 0.90 0.64
N GLY A 139 -1.74 1.18 -0.05
CA GLY A 139 -0.78 0.17 -0.46
C GLY A 139 -1.20 -0.70 -1.65
N ALA A 140 -2.22 -0.33 -2.43
CA ALA A 140 -2.61 -1.07 -3.64
C ALA A 140 -1.46 -1.25 -4.63
N HIS A 141 -0.54 -0.30 -4.72
CA HIS A 141 0.63 -0.40 -5.61
C HIS A 141 1.60 -1.54 -5.23
N GLU A 142 1.60 -1.98 -3.96
CA GLU A 142 2.37 -3.15 -3.52
C GLU A 142 1.66 -4.46 -3.87
N LEU A 143 0.33 -4.43 -4.02
CA LEU A 143 -0.51 -5.58 -4.36
C LEU A 143 -0.64 -5.77 -5.88
N LEU A 144 -0.68 -4.66 -6.62
CA LEU A 144 -0.93 -4.61 -8.05
C LEU A 144 0.20 -3.83 -8.73
N GLY A 145 1.21 -4.57 -9.23
CA GLY A 145 2.27 -3.98 -10.01
C GLY A 145 1.86 -3.91 -11.48
N PHE A 146 1.36 -2.77 -11.97
CA PHE A 146 1.03 -2.63 -13.40
C PHE A 146 2.22 -2.95 -14.31
N SER A 147 3.39 -2.51 -13.89
CA SER A 147 4.66 -2.78 -14.54
C SER A 147 5.17 -4.20 -14.34
N LYS A 148 4.62 -5.08 -13.50
CA LYS A 148 5.13 -6.45 -13.34
C LYS A 148 4.10 -7.47 -13.80
N ASP A 149 2.88 -7.32 -13.31
CA ASP A 149 1.80 -8.28 -13.47
C ASP A 149 1.02 -8.06 -14.78
N TYR A 150 0.99 -6.82 -15.29
CA TYR A 150 0.09 -6.43 -16.40
C TYR A 150 0.81 -5.87 -17.64
N ARG A 151 2.15 -6.01 -17.77
CA ARG A 151 2.94 -5.44 -18.88
C ARG A 151 2.33 -5.71 -20.27
N PHE A 152 1.89 -6.94 -20.51
CA PHE A 152 1.34 -7.36 -21.81
C PHE A 152 0.05 -6.64 -22.18
N VAL A 153 -0.80 -6.29 -21.20
CA VAL A 153 -2.04 -5.55 -21.45
C VAL A 153 -1.71 -4.15 -21.98
N PHE A 154 -0.71 -3.48 -21.41
CA PHE A 154 -0.25 -2.16 -21.87
C PHE A 154 0.39 -2.22 -23.26
N TYR A 155 1.18 -3.25 -23.56
CA TYR A 155 1.73 -3.45 -24.92
C TYR A 155 0.64 -3.71 -25.95
N LEU A 156 -0.32 -4.58 -25.63
CA LEU A 156 -1.46 -4.86 -26.49
C LEU A 156 -2.27 -3.59 -26.74
N PHE A 157 -2.46 -2.77 -25.71
CA PHE A 157 -3.16 -1.49 -25.83
C PHE A 157 -2.49 -0.55 -26.83
N ILE A 158 -1.15 -0.40 -26.79
CA ILE A 158 -0.39 0.38 -27.77
C ILE A 158 -0.56 -0.17 -29.19
N ILE A 159 -0.42 -1.50 -29.35
CA ILE A 159 -0.55 -2.16 -30.65
C ILE A 159 -1.94 -1.94 -31.22
N VAL A 160 -2.99 -2.14 -30.42
CA VAL A 160 -4.38 -1.95 -30.83
C VAL A 160 -4.64 -0.49 -31.20
N LEU A 161 -4.19 0.48 -30.39
CA LEU A 161 -4.33 1.90 -30.72
C LEU A 161 -3.64 2.27 -32.03
N PHE A 162 -2.40 1.80 -32.22
CA PHE A 162 -1.66 2.04 -33.45
C PHE A 162 -2.35 1.40 -34.66
N LEU A 163 -2.73 0.13 -34.59
CA LEU A 163 -3.40 -0.54 -35.71
C LEU A 163 -4.75 0.12 -36.04
N ASN A 164 -5.48 0.56 -35.03
CA ASN A 164 -6.76 1.24 -35.20
C ASN A 164 -6.60 2.59 -35.92
N SER A 165 -5.55 3.36 -35.62
CA SER A 165 -5.26 4.63 -36.31
C SER A 165 -5.01 4.43 -37.81
N TRP A 166 -4.59 3.23 -38.24
CA TRP A 166 -4.33 2.92 -39.64
C TRP A 166 -5.53 2.32 -40.40
N ILE A 167 -6.60 1.84 -39.75
CA ILE A 167 -7.70 1.12 -40.43
C ILE A 167 -8.28 1.92 -41.61
N THR A 168 -8.66 3.18 -41.39
CA THR A 168 -9.31 4.01 -42.42
C THR A 168 -8.31 4.52 -43.46
N ILE A 169 -7.06 4.75 -43.06
CA ILE A 169 -5.97 5.15 -43.96
C ILE A 169 -5.66 4.02 -44.96
N ARG A 170 -5.66 2.77 -44.48
CA ARG A 170 -5.45 1.58 -45.33
C ARG A 170 -6.53 1.43 -46.40
N LYS A 171 -7.79 1.79 -46.10
CA LYS A 171 -8.88 1.76 -47.09
C LYS A 171 -8.61 2.70 -48.28
N VAL A 172 -7.89 3.80 -48.06
CA VAL A 172 -7.55 4.79 -49.10
C VAL A 172 -6.26 4.44 -49.85
N PHE A 173 -5.19 4.07 -49.14
CA PHE A 173 -3.87 3.83 -49.76
C PHE A 173 -3.59 2.37 -50.17
N LYS A 174 -4.51 1.44 -49.88
CA LYS A 174 -4.48 0.01 -50.29
C LYS A 174 -3.12 -0.66 -50.06
N ARG A 175 -2.48 -1.22 -51.09
CA ARG A 175 -1.25 -2.05 -50.95
C ARG A 175 -0.03 -1.26 -50.46
N HIS A 176 0.10 0.03 -50.79
CA HIS A 176 1.24 0.83 -50.38
C HIS A 176 1.17 1.26 -48.90
N SER A 177 0.00 1.15 -48.27
CA SER A 177 -0.20 1.58 -46.88
C SER A 177 0.67 0.79 -45.89
N PHE A 178 0.93 -0.49 -46.15
CA PHE A 178 1.72 -1.33 -45.24
C PHE A 178 3.17 -0.87 -45.10
N LYS A 179 3.79 -0.42 -46.20
CA LYS A 179 5.15 0.11 -46.17
C LYS A 179 5.22 1.37 -45.30
N TRP A 180 4.29 2.30 -45.49
CA TRP A 180 4.21 3.53 -44.71
C TRP A 180 3.83 3.29 -43.25
N MET A 181 2.95 2.32 -42.99
CA MET A 181 2.61 1.89 -41.64
C MET A 181 3.82 1.35 -40.90
N LEU A 182 4.63 0.49 -41.53
CA LEU A 182 5.86 -0.03 -40.94
C LEU A 182 6.87 1.09 -40.66
N VAL A 183 7.09 2.00 -41.62
CA VAL A 183 8.00 3.15 -41.46
C VAL A 183 7.55 4.03 -40.28
N SER A 184 6.25 4.31 -40.18
CA SER A 184 5.70 5.09 -39.07
C SER A 184 5.83 4.37 -37.73
N ALA A 185 5.62 3.04 -37.69
CA ALA A 185 5.78 2.25 -36.48
C ALA A 185 7.22 2.29 -35.97
N LEU A 186 8.20 2.13 -36.88
CA LEU A 186 9.63 2.22 -36.56
C LEU A 186 10.00 3.61 -36.06
N LEU A 187 9.54 4.67 -36.74
CA LEU A 187 9.82 6.05 -36.35
C LEU A 187 9.23 6.39 -34.98
N ILE A 188 7.97 6.00 -34.73
CA ILE A 188 7.34 6.16 -33.42
C ILE A 188 8.09 5.38 -32.35
N SER A 189 8.54 4.16 -32.66
CA SER A 189 9.28 3.32 -31.70
C SER A 189 10.58 4.00 -31.30
N VAL A 190 11.39 4.43 -32.26
CA VAL A 190 12.66 5.14 -32.00
C VAL A 190 12.42 6.39 -31.17
N LEU A 191 11.48 7.25 -31.58
CA LEU A 191 11.16 8.47 -30.84
C LEU A 191 10.65 8.19 -29.43
N SER A 192 9.79 7.18 -29.27
CA SER A 192 9.24 6.80 -27.96
C SER A 192 10.33 6.29 -27.02
N PHE A 193 11.27 5.47 -27.51
CA PHE A 193 12.42 5.03 -26.72
C PHE A 193 13.33 6.19 -26.32
N SER A 194 13.62 7.12 -27.25
CA SER A 194 14.41 8.31 -26.96
C SER A 194 13.76 9.16 -25.88
N VAL A 195 12.46 9.43 -25.99
CA VAL A 195 11.72 10.27 -25.02
C VAL A 195 11.49 9.55 -23.69
N ALA A 196 11.28 8.25 -23.68
CA ALA A 196 11.10 7.48 -22.45
C ALA A 196 12.32 7.52 -21.54
N SER A 197 13.50 7.66 -22.15
CA SER A 197 14.79 7.80 -21.47
C SER A 197 15.01 9.20 -20.89
N LEU A 198 14.19 10.19 -21.29
CA LEU A 198 14.24 11.54 -20.75
C LEU A 198 13.46 11.61 -19.44
N ASN A 199 14.17 11.85 -18.34
CA ASN A 199 13.56 12.13 -17.05
C ASN A 199 13.24 13.62 -16.93
N ILE A 200 11.99 14.00 -17.19
CA ILE A 200 11.53 15.40 -17.08
C ILE A 200 11.60 15.87 -15.61
N ILE A 201 11.27 14.99 -14.65
CA ILE A 201 11.36 15.27 -13.22
C ILE A 201 12.41 14.34 -12.60
N VAL A 202 13.22 14.88 -11.71
CA VAL A 202 14.21 14.12 -10.94
C VAL A 202 13.50 13.27 -9.89
N TYR A 203 12.93 12.13 -10.31
CA TYR A 203 12.21 11.21 -9.44
C TYR A 203 13.08 10.66 -8.30
N LYS A 204 14.41 10.65 -8.46
CA LYS A 204 15.36 10.23 -7.42
C LYS A 204 15.35 11.15 -6.21
N ASP A 205 15.26 12.46 -6.41
CA ASP A 205 15.17 13.43 -5.31
C ASP A 205 13.86 13.25 -4.55
N VAL A 206 12.80 13.01 -5.32
CA VAL A 206 11.46 12.76 -4.82
C VAL A 206 11.45 11.47 -3.98
N ASN A 207 12.03 10.38 -4.49
CA ASN A 207 12.24 9.12 -3.76
C ASN A 207 13.14 9.29 -2.53
N GLY A 208 14.21 10.09 -2.63
CA GLY A 208 15.15 10.35 -1.53
C GLY A 208 14.49 11.08 -0.37
N ARG A 209 13.67 12.10 -0.65
CA ARG A 209 12.84 12.76 0.36
C ARG A 209 11.89 11.78 1.05
N TYR A 210 11.41 10.75 0.35
CA TYR A 210 10.59 9.70 0.95
C TYR A 210 11.41 8.82 1.88
N MET A 211 12.53 8.27 1.42
CA MET A 211 13.38 7.37 2.22
C MET A 211 13.95 8.03 3.48
N ASN A 212 14.12 9.35 3.46
CA ASN A 212 14.59 10.12 4.62
C ASN A 212 13.51 10.31 5.70
N ASN A 213 12.27 9.86 5.50
CA ASN A 213 11.25 9.94 6.53
C ASN A 213 11.54 8.93 7.66
N PRO A 214 11.73 9.38 8.92
CA PRO A 214 12.07 8.51 10.03
C PRO A 214 11.00 7.44 10.33
N ILE A 215 9.73 7.71 9.99
CA ILE A 215 8.63 6.75 10.16
C ILE A 215 8.81 5.52 9.25
N LEU A 216 9.42 5.69 8.07
CA LEU A 216 9.64 4.58 7.13
C LEU A 216 10.77 3.63 7.55
N ASN A 217 11.61 4.05 8.49
CA ASN A 217 12.69 3.23 9.02
C ASN A 217 12.21 2.31 10.16
N ILE A 218 10.96 2.47 10.61
CA ILE A 218 10.36 1.63 11.64
C ILE A 218 10.10 0.24 11.06
N GLU A 219 10.77 -0.76 11.59
CA GLU A 219 10.48 -2.16 11.30
C GLU A 219 9.59 -2.73 12.40
N LEU A 220 8.32 -3.01 12.09
CA LEU A 220 7.41 -3.63 13.05
C LEU A 220 7.82 -5.10 13.33
N PRO A 221 7.61 -5.60 14.56
CA PRO A 221 7.80 -7.01 14.87
C PRO A 221 6.78 -7.87 14.12
N SER A 222 7.10 -9.14 13.92
CA SER A 222 6.22 -10.08 13.21
C SER A 222 5.35 -10.91 14.15
N SER A 223 4.12 -11.19 13.74
CA SER A 223 3.21 -12.09 14.46
C SER A 223 2.43 -13.03 13.55
N LYS A 224 2.21 -14.26 14.03
CA LYS A 224 1.27 -15.23 13.46
C LYS A 224 -0.16 -14.97 13.90
N TYR A 225 -0.33 -14.47 15.13
CA TYR A 225 -1.61 -14.28 15.78
C TYR A 225 -1.83 -12.78 15.98
N PHE A 226 -2.74 -12.22 15.20
CA PHE A 226 -3.06 -10.79 15.22
C PHE A 226 -4.52 -10.60 14.84
N ASP A 227 -5.11 -9.54 15.33
CA ASP A 227 -6.42 -9.08 14.90
C ASP A 227 -6.29 -7.97 13.86
N ARG A 228 -7.36 -7.71 13.10
CA ARG A 228 -7.40 -6.56 12.21
C ARG A 228 -7.90 -5.34 12.95
N VAL A 229 -7.41 -4.18 12.56
CA VAL A 229 -7.91 -2.91 13.07
C VAL A 229 -9.28 -2.63 12.46
N GLU A 230 -10.33 -2.83 13.26
CA GLU A 230 -11.67 -2.34 12.93
C GLU A 230 -11.80 -0.85 13.25
N ASP A 231 -12.69 -0.14 12.53
CA ASP A 231 -12.99 1.28 12.70
C ASP A 231 -11.76 2.20 12.57
N LEU A 232 -11.10 2.19 11.40
CA LEU A 232 -9.90 2.99 11.12
C LEU A 232 -10.06 4.49 11.46
N SER A 233 -11.27 5.05 11.38
CA SER A 233 -11.55 6.44 11.73
C SER A 233 -11.45 6.77 13.22
N LEU A 234 -11.43 5.76 14.09
CA LEU A 234 -11.30 5.89 15.55
C LEU A 234 -9.92 5.46 16.06
N VAL A 235 -8.99 5.20 15.15
CA VAL A 235 -7.67 4.66 15.48
C VAL A 235 -6.64 5.77 15.39
N GLN A 236 -5.89 5.94 16.47
CA GLN A 236 -4.74 6.83 16.53
C GLN A 236 -3.46 6.03 16.48
N TYR A 237 -2.67 6.26 15.43
CA TYR A 237 -1.36 5.62 15.26
C TYR A 237 -0.27 6.46 15.92
N VAL A 238 0.49 5.83 16.82
CA VAL A 238 1.67 6.43 17.46
C VAL A 238 2.90 5.67 16.97
N TYR A 239 3.72 6.34 16.17
CA TYR A 239 4.92 5.75 15.60
C TYR A 239 6.10 6.01 16.54
N ILE A 240 6.84 4.96 16.88
CA ILE A 240 7.96 5.02 17.81
C ILE A 240 9.18 4.42 17.10
N SER A 241 10.17 5.27 16.86
CA SER A 241 11.42 4.90 16.24
C SER A 241 12.55 4.95 17.26
N SER A 242 13.36 3.90 17.31
CA SER A 242 14.62 3.90 18.03
C SER A 242 15.65 4.63 17.16
N SER A 243 16.22 5.72 17.67
CA SER A 243 17.26 6.47 16.95
C SER A 243 18.44 5.55 16.64
N LYS A 244 18.87 5.52 15.38
CA LYS A 244 20.11 4.81 14.97
C LYS A 244 21.36 5.55 15.46
N ASP A 245 21.26 6.85 15.73
CA ASP A 245 22.38 7.65 16.20
C ASP A 245 22.56 7.46 17.70
N SER A 246 23.60 6.70 18.03
CA SER A 246 24.01 6.22 19.35
C SER A 246 24.30 7.30 20.41
N LEU A 247 24.17 8.57 20.08
CA LEU A 247 24.53 9.70 20.95
C LEU A 247 23.35 10.25 21.76
N SER A 248 22.11 10.13 21.27
CA SER A 248 20.92 10.37 22.06
C SER A 248 20.00 9.15 21.99
N LYS A 249 19.96 8.36 23.08
CA LYS A 249 19.05 7.22 23.23
C LYS A 249 17.56 7.62 23.33
N GLU A 250 17.22 8.86 23.00
CA GLU A 250 15.86 9.35 23.11
C GLU A 250 14.97 8.76 22.01
N LEU A 251 13.81 8.25 22.40
CA LEU A 251 12.80 7.79 21.47
C LEU A 251 12.28 8.94 20.61
N SER A 252 12.26 8.72 19.30
CA SER A 252 11.58 9.61 18.38
C SER A 252 10.12 9.16 18.24
N ILE A 253 9.20 9.99 18.71
CA ILE A 253 7.75 9.71 18.68
C ILE A 253 7.09 10.58 17.63
N PHE A 254 6.25 9.98 16.80
CA PHE A 254 5.49 10.71 15.78
C PHE A 254 4.00 10.43 15.89
N ILE A 255 3.21 11.51 15.87
CA ILE A 255 1.75 11.48 15.76
C ILE A 255 1.37 12.41 14.61
N ASN A 256 0.48 11.97 13.71
CA ASN A 256 0.04 12.75 12.55
C ASN A 256 1.22 13.37 11.76
N ARG A 257 2.31 12.61 11.60
CA ARG A 257 3.56 13.00 10.90
C ARG A 257 4.40 14.07 11.57
N LYS A 258 4.04 14.51 12.78
CA LYS A 258 4.83 15.48 13.53
C LYS A 258 5.64 14.74 14.60
N ALA A 259 6.93 15.03 14.64
CA ALA A 259 7.78 14.62 15.75
C ALA A 259 7.29 15.33 17.01
N ILE A 260 7.06 14.58 18.07
CA ILE A 260 6.63 15.09 19.36
C ILE A 260 7.59 14.64 20.45
N LYS A 261 7.77 15.49 21.46
CA LYS A 261 8.51 15.13 22.66
C LYS A 261 7.66 14.18 23.51
N PHE A 262 8.31 13.26 24.23
CA PHE A 262 7.63 12.35 25.14
C PHE A 262 6.73 13.07 26.16
N SER A 263 7.16 14.24 26.66
CA SER A 263 6.37 15.06 27.58
C SER A 263 5.06 15.60 26.98
N ALA A 264 5.02 15.85 25.67
CA ALA A 264 3.85 16.36 24.95
C ALA A 264 2.92 15.25 24.42
N LEU A 265 3.30 13.98 24.59
CA LEU A 265 2.53 12.83 24.12
C LEU A 265 1.10 12.82 24.68
N PHE A 266 0.99 13.08 25.99
CA PHE A 266 -0.29 13.08 26.69
C PHE A 266 -1.24 14.14 26.13
N SER A 267 -0.83 15.41 26.13
CA SER A 267 -1.68 16.52 25.67
C SER A 267 -2.02 16.42 24.19
N THR A 268 -1.09 15.87 23.38
CA THR A 268 -1.36 15.62 21.96
C THR A 268 -2.44 14.58 21.77
N LEU A 269 -2.37 13.44 22.48
CA LEU A 269 -3.41 12.40 22.40
C LEU A 269 -4.75 12.92 22.91
N ASP A 270 -4.76 13.60 24.06
CA ASP A 270 -5.98 14.16 24.67
C ASP A 270 -6.69 15.12 23.71
N SER A 271 -5.94 16.05 23.09
CA SER A 271 -6.50 16.98 22.10
C SER A 271 -7.06 16.27 20.84
N LEU A 272 -6.57 15.07 20.50
CA LEU A 272 -7.14 14.29 19.39
C LEU A 272 -8.47 13.62 19.79
N ILE A 273 -8.72 13.38 21.09
CA ILE A 273 -10.00 12.87 21.59
C ILE A 273 -11.08 13.93 21.48
N ASP A 274 -10.75 15.20 21.73
CA ASP A 274 -11.74 16.29 21.73
C ASP A 274 -12.47 16.42 20.39
N TYR A 275 -11.88 15.93 19.30
CA TYR A 275 -12.52 15.87 17.97
C TYR A 275 -13.41 14.63 17.75
N ILE A 276 -13.39 13.65 18.66
CA ILE A 276 -14.18 12.41 18.59
C ILE A 276 -15.46 12.61 19.40
N PRO A 277 -16.65 12.34 18.82
CA PRO A 277 -17.90 12.39 19.57
C PRO A 277 -17.88 11.48 20.80
N GLU A 278 -18.39 11.95 21.94
CA GLU A 278 -18.30 11.27 23.25
C GLU A 278 -18.73 9.80 23.22
N TYR A 279 -19.82 9.49 22.51
CA TYR A 279 -20.33 8.11 22.37
C TYR A 279 -19.38 7.16 21.62
N LYS A 280 -18.44 7.69 20.82
CA LYS A 280 -17.40 6.93 20.11
C LYS A 280 -16.08 6.86 20.86
N VAL A 281 -15.86 7.71 21.87
CA VAL A 281 -14.60 7.79 22.60
C VAL A 281 -14.22 6.43 23.19
N LYS A 282 -15.17 5.68 23.78
CA LYS A 282 -14.94 4.32 24.32
C LYS A 282 -14.51 3.27 23.28
N ARG A 283 -14.75 3.54 22.00
CA ARG A 283 -14.32 2.71 20.87
C ARG A 283 -12.99 3.16 20.28
N SER A 284 -12.45 4.29 20.73
CA SER A 284 -11.18 4.80 20.24
C SER A 284 -10.03 3.89 20.65
N LYS A 285 -9.08 3.73 19.72
CA LYS A 285 -7.95 2.80 19.85
C LYS A 285 -6.67 3.59 19.65
N VAL A 286 -5.68 3.32 20.49
CA VAL A 286 -4.31 3.79 20.26
C VAL A 286 -3.48 2.60 19.83
N VAL A 287 -2.91 2.66 18.63
CA VAL A 287 -2.05 1.62 18.07
C VAL A 287 -0.61 2.11 18.09
N LEU A 288 0.21 1.46 18.91
CA LEU A 288 1.63 1.73 19.00
C LEU A 288 2.38 0.97 17.91
N LEU A 289 3.03 1.71 17.01
CA LEU A 289 3.86 1.20 15.93
C LEU A 289 5.32 1.36 16.34
N ILE A 290 5.80 0.37 17.11
CA ILE A 290 7.11 0.39 17.76
C ILE A 290 8.11 -0.36 16.90
N ASP A 291 9.28 0.26 16.67
CA ASP A 291 10.39 -0.43 16.02
C ASP A 291 10.79 -1.68 16.82
N LYS A 292 10.93 -2.81 16.13
CA LYS A 292 11.21 -4.11 16.72
C LYS A 292 12.48 -4.13 17.57
N LYS A 293 13.45 -3.23 17.33
CA LYS A 293 14.71 -3.14 18.07
C LYS A 293 14.62 -2.29 19.34
N THR A 294 13.48 -1.65 19.59
CA THR A 294 13.26 -0.83 20.78
C THR A 294 13.39 -1.67 22.04
N GLU A 295 14.09 -1.15 23.05
CA GLU A 295 14.21 -1.81 24.35
C GLU A 295 12.91 -1.69 25.15
N ILE A 296 12.61 -2.73 25.92
CA ILE A 296 11.34 -2.85 26.63
C ILE A 296 11.14 -1.78 27.72
N HIS A 297 12.22 -1.30 28.34
CA HIS A 297 12.15 -0.24 29.36
C HIS A 297 11.50 1.04 28.81
N GLU A 298 11.80 1.39 27.56
CA GLU A 298 11.21 2.55 26.89
C GLU A 298 9.73 2.30 26.52
N VAL A 299 9.41 1.07 26.09
CA VAL A 299 8.01 0.66 25.84
C VAL A 299 7.20 0.71 27.14
N LYS A 300 7.77 0.28 28.27
CA LYS A 300 7.15 0.36 29.61
C LYS A 300 6.82 1.81 29.96
N LYS A 301 7.77 2.74 29.82
CA LYS A 301 7.54 4.18 30.09
C LYS A 301 6.40 4.73 29.25
N LEU A 302 6.37 4.42 27.94
CA LEU A 302 5.30 4.83 27.03
C LEU A 302 3.94 4.28 27.46
N ARG A 303 3.88 2.97 27.74
CA ARG A 303 2.64 2.31 28.13
C ARG A 303 2.10 2.83 29.45
N LEU A 304 2.95 3.13 30.43
CA LEU A 304 2.55 3.77 31.68
C LEU A 304 1.98 5.17 31.43
N LYS A 305 2.65 5.97 30.61
CA LYS A 305 2.22 7.34 30.30
C LYS A 305 0.93 7.41 29.49
N ILE A 306 0.68 6.44 28.61
CA ILE A 306 -0.58 6.35 27.85
C ILE A 306 -1.66 5.64 28.68
N GLY A 307 -1.28 4.66 29.49
CA GLY A 307 -2.16 3.96 30.41
C GLY A 307 -2.76 4.87 31.47
N SER A 308 -2.13 5.99 31.80
CA SER A 308 -2.76 7.01 32.65
C SER A 308 -3.91 7.77 31.98
N LEU A 309 -4.03 7.74 30.64
CA LEU A 309 -5.18 8.24 29.88
C LEU A 309 -6.37 7.25 29.86
N SER A 310 -6.24 6.08 30.50
CA SER A 310 -7.05 4.85 30.30
C SER A 310 -8.56 4.94 30.53
N ARG A 311 -9.14 6.11 30.84
CA ARG A 311 -10.59 6.26 30.75
C ARG A 311 -11.12 6.06 29.32
N TYR A 312 -10.30 6.25 28.29
CA TYR A 312 -10.81 6.44 26.92
C TYR A 312 -10.21 5.56 25.82
N TYR A 313 -9.07 4.89 26.05
CA TYR A 313 -8.37 4.17 24.98
C TYR A 313 -8.14 2.69 25.25
N ARG A 314 -8.37 1.88 24.22
CA ARG A 314 -7.78 0.55 24.12
C ARG A 314 -6.40 0.67 23.48
N LEU A 315 -5.37 0.18 24.19
CA LEU A 315 -4.00 0.20 23.71
C LEU A 315 -3.69 -1.10 22.97
N PHE A 316 -3.15 -0.98 21.76
CA PHE A 316 -2.71 -2.10 20.94
C PHE A 316 -1.30 -1.86 20.43
N CYS A 317 -0.60 -2.94 20.07
CA CYS A 317 0.64 -2.86 19.33
C CYS A 317 0.45 -3.32 17.89
N GLY A 318 0.98 -2.56 16.94
CA GLY A 318 0.98 -2.93 15.54
C GLY A 318 2.09 -3.95 15.23
N VAL A 319 1.75 -4.95 14.43
CA VAL A 319 2.62 -6.05 14.02
C VAL A 319 2.51 -6.30 12.52
N THR A 320 3.53 -6.91 11.96
CA THR A 320 3.52 -7.45 10.59
C THR A 320 3.08 -8.92 10.62
N PRO A 321 2.12 -9.35 9.78
CA PRO A 321 1.80 -10.77 9.64
C PRO A 321 3.01 -11.57 9.13
N GLU A 322 3.39 -12.62 9.84
CA GLU A 322 4.59 -13.44 9.50
C GLU A 322 4.50 -14.06 8.10
N TYR A 323 3.28 -14.42 7.66
CA TYR A 323 3.01 -15.07 6.38
C TYR A 323 2.79 -14.10 5.22
N SER A 324 2.90 -12.79 5.46
CA SER A 324 2.65 -11.80 4.42
C SER A 324 3.78 -11.77 3.39
N LYS A 325 3.40 -11.80 2.10
CA LYS A 325 4.31 -11.51 0.98
C LYS A 325 4.43 -10.00 0.71
N LEU A 326 3.63 -9.18 1.39
CA LEU A 326 3.60 -7.73 1.19
C LEU A 326 4.82 -7.07 1.83
N ASN A 327 5.22 -5.94 1.25
CA ASN A 327 6.26 -5.10 1.82
C ASN A 327 5.90 -4.70 3.27
N LYS A 328 6.86 -4.80 4.20
CA LYS A 328 6.65 -4.47 5.62
C LYS A 328 6.10 -3.06 5.84
N ARG A 329 6.41 -2.13 4.92
CA ARG A 329 5.91 -0.75 4.94
C ARG A 329 4.40 -0.64 4.78
N TYR A 330 3.77 -1.59 4.08
CA TYR A 330 2.31 -1.69 3.98
C TYR A 330 1.66 -1.68 5.37
N PHE A 331 2.27 -2.42 6.30
CA PHE A 331 1.78 -2.58 7.66
C PHE A 331 2.00 -1.36 8.56
N LEU A 332 2.71 -0.33 8.11
CA LEU A 332 2.73 0.97 8.81
C LEU A 332 1.42 1.75 8.64
N SER A 333 0.65 1.42 7.61
CA SER A 333 -0.67 2.03 7.32
C SER A 333 -1.83 1.10 7.65
N ASN A 334 -1.59 -0.21 7.61
CA ASN A 334 -2.58 -1.24 7.90
C ASN A 334 -1.97 -2.38 8.73
N PRO A 335 -1.57 -2.11 9.99
CA PRO A 335 -0.94 -3.12 10.83
C PRO A 335 -1.94 -4.20 11.25
N GLY A 336 -1.45 -5.42 11.46
CA GLY A 336 -2.12 -6.33 12.38
C GLY A 336 -1.99 -5.77 13.79
N ILE A 337 -2.95 -6.05 14.69
CA ILE A 337 -2.87 -5.61 16.08
C ILE A 337 -2.78 -6.79 17.03
N VAL A 338 -1.94 -6.63 18.05
CA VAL A 338 -1.83 -7.55 19.16
C VAL A 338 -2.23 -6.80 20.43
N TYR A 339 -3.11 -7.43 21.21
CA TYR A 339 -3.46 -6.94 22.54
C TYR A 339 -2.30 -7.18 23.51
N LEU A 340 -1.84 -6.11 24.15
CA LEU A 340 -0.85 -6.21 25.21
C LEU A 340 -1.52 -6.52 26.55
N PRO A 341 -0.86 -7.29 27.43
CA PRO A 341 -1.41 -7.63 28.74
C PRO A 341 -1.72 -6.36 29.55
N PRO A 342 -2.75 -6.36 30.40
CA PRO A 342 -2.89 -5.33 31.41
C PRO A 342 -1.66 -5.33 32.33
N PHE A 343 -1.20 -4.13 32.66
CA PHE A 343 0.03 -3.89 33.42
C PHE A 343 -0.30 -3.92 34.92
N ALA A 344 0.31 -4.83 35.69
CA ALA A 344 0.00 -4.99 37.11
C ALA A 344 0.55 -3.84 38.00
N ASP A 345 1.67 -3.22 37.58
CA ASP A 345 2.34 -2.16 38.33
C ASP A 345 1.83 -0.75 37.99
N ALA A 346 0.64 -0.60 37.39
CA ALA A 346 0.07 0.70 36.99
C ALA A 346 -0.52 1.44 38.21
N ARG A 347 0.17 1.31 39.35
CA ARG A 347 -0.25 1.72 40.69
C ARG A 347 -0.12 3.22 40.93
N GLU A 348 0.54 3.95 40.04
CA GLU A 348 0.57 5.40 40.11
C GLU A 348 -0.71 6.00 39.54
N THR A 349 -1.64 6.24 40.44
CA THR A 349 -2.88 6.98 40.23
C THR A 349 -2.59 8.33 39.59
N VAL A 350 -2.85 8.45 38.30
CA VAL A 350 -3.09 9.77 37.71
C VAL A 350 -4.54 10.13 38.03
N ASN A 351 -4.72 11.21 38.80
CA ASN A 351 -6.01 11.80 39.19
C ASN A 351 -6.84 11.06 40.27
N GLY A 352 -6.21 10.36 41.22
CA GLY A 352 -6.89 9.86 42.43
C GLY A 352 -7.94 8.76 42.21
N VAL A 353 -8.07 8.22 40.99
CA VAL A 353 -8.88 7.03 40.72
C VAL A 353 -8.02 5.81 41.05
N PRO A 354 -8.42 4.95 42.01
CA PRO A 354 -7.65 3.76 42.33
C PRO A 354 -7.57 2.86 41.10
N PRO A 355 -6.38 2.30 40.78
CA PRO A 355 -6.27 1.34 39.69
C PRO A 355 -7.19 0.15 39.95
N PRO A 356 -7.70 -0.53 38.89
CA PRO A 356 -8.42 -1.77 39.08
C PRO A 356 -7.54 -2.74 39.91
N PRO A 357 -8.12 -3.47 40.88
CA PRO A 357 -7.35 -4.37 41.73
C PRO A 357 -6.58 -5.37 40.87
N SER A 358 -5.29 -5.55 41.16
CA SER A 358 -4.48 -6.53 40.45
C SER A 358 -5.14 -7.91 40.55
N PRO A 359 -5.26 -8.67 39.45
CA PRO A 359 -5.86 -10.00 39.50
C PRO A 359 -5.14 -10.83 40.55
N ASN A 360 -5.89 -11.45 41.46
CA ASN A 360 -5.32 -12.28 42.51
C ASN A 360 -4.75 -13.56 41.88
N ILE A 361 -3.44 -13.56 41.65
CA ILE A 361 -2.72 -14.63 40.95
C ILE A 361 -2.78 -15.93 41.77
N HIS A 362 -2.96 -15.85 43.08
CA HIS A 362 -3.08 -16.99 43.99
C HIS A 362 -4.42 -17.73 43.86
N HIS A 363 -5.39 -17.19 43.11
CA HIS A 363 -6.64 -17.88 42.85
C HIS A 363 -6.49 -19.03 41.85
N TYR A 364 -5.41 -19.04 41.06
CA TYR A 364 -5.19 -20.03 40.01
C TYR A 364 -4.34 -21.18 40.53
N GLU A 365 -4.78 -22.41 40.29
CA GLU A 365 -4.01 -23.61 40.64
C GLU A 365 -2.72 -23.75 39.80
N ASN A 366 -2.76 -23.34 38.53
CA ASN A 366 -1.66 -23.52 37.57
C ASN A 366 -1.01 -22.19 37.16
N ILE A 367 0.01 -21.78 37.90
CA ILE A 367 0.79 -20.58 37.59
C ILE A 367 1.96 -20.94 36.67
N ILE A 368 1.87 -20.52 35.40
CA ILE A 368 2.91 -20.73 34.40
C ILE A 368 3.81 -19.49 34.37
N ARG A 369 4.96 -19.55 35.03
CA ARG A 369 5.94 -18.46 35.12
C ARG A 369 6.81 -18.41 33.88
N LEU A 370 6.81 -17.27 33.21
CA LEU A 370 7.57 -16.98 32.00
C LEU A 370 8.53 -15.84 32.29
N LYS A 371 9.85 -16.06 32.24
CA LYS A 371 10.85 -15.00 32.37
C LYS A 371 11.56 -14.80 31.02
N LEU A 372 11.37 -13.64 30.40
CA LEU A 372 12.13 -13.22 29.22
C LEU A 372 13.43 -12.57 29.69
N LEU A 373 14.56 -13.16 29.32
CA LEU A 373 15.90 -12.63 29.63
C LEU A 373 16.38 -11.70 28.51
N ARG A 374 17.30 -10.76 28.82
CA ARG A 374 17.98 -9.91 27.83
C ARG A 374 18.56 -10.65 26.62
N SER A 375 18.99 -11.90 26.82
CA SER A 375 19.53 -12.76 25.74
C SER A 375 18.47 -13.20 24.72
N GLY A 376 17.18 -12.92 24.97
CA GLY A 376 16.05 -13.43 24.20
C GLY A 376 15.67 -14.87 24.56
N GLN A 377 16.34 -15.47 25.54
CA GLN A 377 15.98 -16.78 26.06
C GLN A 377 14.75 -16.66 26.98
N ILE A 378 13.89 -17.68 26.91
CA ILE A 378 12.64 -17.71 27.67
C ILE A 378 12.75 -18.86 28.67
N ASN A 379 12.63 -18.51 29.94
CA ASN A 379 12.60 -19.46 31.04
C ASN A 379 11.13 -19.72 31.44
N VAL A 380 10.70 -20.98 31.34
CA VAL A 380 9.38 -21.46 31.74
C VAL A 380 9.52 -22.29 33.02
N ASN A 381 8.97 -21.81 34.13
CA ASN A 381 9.02 -22.48 35.44
C ASN A 381 10.43 -22.94 35.87
N GLY A 382 11.47 -22.12 35.61
CA GLY A 382 12.86 -22.42 35.94
C GLY A 382 13.66 -23.10 34.83
N LYS A 383 13.02 -23.58 33.75
CA LYS A 383 13.69 -24.26 32.63
C LYS A 383 13.75 -23.38 31.38
N ILE A 384 14.93 -23.27 30.78
CA ILE A 384 15.12 -22.54 29.51
C ILE A 384 14.53 -23.37 28.36
N VAL A 385 13.61 -22.78 27.61
CA VAL A 385 12.93 -23.42 26.47
C VAL A 385 13.30 -22.71 25.18
N LYS A 386 13.65 -23.48 24.14
CA LYS A 386 13.92 -22.93 22.80
C LYS A 386 12.64 -22.38 22.18
N ASN A 387 12.72 -21.21 21.55
CA ASN A 387 11.57 -20.50 20.98
C ASN A 387 10.70 -21.37 20.04
N LYS A 388 11.33 -22.21 19.19
CA LYS A 388 10.61 -23.11 18.26
C LYS A 388 9.64 -24.09 18.95
N ASN A 389 9.93 -24.49 20.18
CA ASN A 389 9.13 -25.47 20.92
C ASN A 389 8.27 -24.82 22.01
N LEU A 390 8.38 -23.51 22.22
CA LEU A 390 7.74 -22.80 23.33
C LEU A 390 6.22 -22.95 23.27
N GLU A 391 5.62 -22.69 22.12
CA GLU A 391 4.16 -22.79 21.92
C GLU A 391 3.61 -24.17 22.29
N LYS A 392 4.30 -25.25 21.86
CA LYS A 392 3.94 -26.63 22.20
C LYS A 392 4.07 -26.89 23.70
N HIS A 393 5.17 -26.44 24.31
CA HIS A 393 5.42 -26.60 25.73
C HIS A 393 4.39 -25.87 26.60
N LEU A 394 4.01 -24.65 26.22
CA LEU A 394 2.97 -23.87 26.92
C LEU A 394 1.60 -24.54 26.79
N LYS A 395 1.26 -25.07 25.61
CA LYS A 395 0.02 -25.83 25.39
C LYS A 395 -0.08 -27.03 26.34
N GLU A 396 0.98 -27.83 26.43
CA GLU A 396 1.03 -29.00 27.32
C GLU A 396 0.81 -28.60 28.80
N LYS A 397 1.40 -27.47 29.23
CA LYS A 397 1.23 -26.95 30.59
C LYS A 397 -0.21 -26.50 30.87
N VAL A 398 -0.84 -25.83 29.93
CA VAL A 398 -2.25 -25.41 30.08
C VAL A 398 -3.20 -26.61 30.08
N VAL A 399 -3.00 -27.57 29.18
CA VAL A 399 -3.87 -28.77 29.11
C VAL A 399 -3.76 -29.62 30.37
N SER A 400 -2.61 -29.62 31.05
CA SER A 400 -2.43 -30.35 32.31
C SER A 400 -3.29 -29.82 33.46
N ASN A 401 -3.61 -28.52 33.48
CA ASN A 401 -4.58 -27.92 34.40
C ASN A 401 -5.15 -26.63 33.78
N MET A 402 -6.44 -26.68 33.46
CA MET A 402 -7.19 -25.61 32.78
C MET A 402 -7.48 -24.40 33.66
N ASP A 403 -7.25 -24.47 34.97
CA ASP A 403 -7.27 -23.31 35.85
C ASP A 403 -5.88 -22.65 35.92
N TYR A 404 -5.53 -21.95 34.84
CA TYR A 404 -4.19 -21.39 34.65
C TYR A 404 -4.15 -19.87 34.57
N ILE A 405 -2.94 -19.36 34.79
CA ILE A 405 -2.53 -17.99 34.48
C ILE A 405 -1.08 -17.97 34.00
N PHE A 406 -0.80 -17.22 32.93
CA PHE A 406 0.58 -16.92 32.55
C PHE A 406 1.10 -15.73 33.37
N TYR A 407 2.17 -15.97 34.12
CA TYR A 407 2.86 -14.96 34.92
C TYR A 407 4.13 -14.54 34.19
N MET A 408 4.09 -13.39 33.52
CA MET A 408 5.17 -12.91 32.66
C MET A 408 6.07 -11.92 33.41
N GLN A 409 7.35 -12.25 33.51
CA GLN A 409 8.43 -11.38 33.95
C GLN A 409 9.28 -11.01 32.74
N VAL A 410 9.37 -9.72 32.44
CA VAL A 410 10.10 -9.23 31.28
C VAL A 410 11.28 -8.40 31.75
N ASP A 411 12.48 -8.81 31.34
CA ASP A 411 13.70 -8.01 31.49
C ASP A 411 13.55 -6.70 30.69
N THR A 412 13.77 -5.58 31.36
CA THR A 412 13.59 -4.23 30.80
C THR A 412 14.59 -3.93 29.68
N MET A 413 15.72 -4.63 29.64
CA MET A 413 16.75 -4.53 28.60
C MET A 413 16.49 -5.48 27.42
N ALA A 414 15.45 -6.30 27.46
CA ALA A 414 15.06 -7.13 26.32
C ALA A 414 14.54 -6.27 25.16
N ILE A 415 14.60 -6.84 23.96
CA ILE A 415 14.17 -6.16 22.73
C ILE A 415 12.68 -6.43 22.46
N PHE A 416 11.97 -5.43 21.92
CA PHE A 416 10.52 -5.51 21.67
C PHE A 416 10.11 -6.67 20.75
N ASP A 417 10.92 -7.02 19.74
CA ASP A 417 10.67 -8.19 18.89
C ASP A 417 10.61 -9.50 19.68
N GLN A 418 11.51 -9.66 20.65
CA GLN A 418 11.58 -10.88 21.48
C GLN A 418 10.36 -10.97 22.40
N TYR A 419 9.94 -9.82 22.94
CA TYR A 419 8.72 -9.71 23.73
C TYR A 419 7.46 -10.06 22.92
N ILE A 420 7.31 -9.52 21.72
CA ILE A 420 6.21 -9.90 20.83
C ILE A 420 6.28 -11.39 20.47
N GLY A 421 7.47 -11.94 20.25
CA GLY A 421 7.66 -13.38 20.08
C GLY A 421 7.12 -14.21 21.25
N LEU A 422 7.36 -13.78 22.49
CA LEU A 422 6.81 -14.42 23.69
C LEU A 422 5.28 -14.32 23.74
N ILE A 423 4.72 -13.13 23.49
CA ILE A 423 3.26 -12.92 23.43
C ILE A 423 2.63 -13.82 22.38
N ASN A 424 3.24 -13.92 21.19
CA ASN A 424 2.77 -14.78 20.11
C ASN A 424 2.78 -16.26 20.50
N ALA A 425 3.80 -16.72 21.22
CA ALA A 425 3.89 -18.09 21.70
C ALA A 425 2.78 -18.40 22.73
N VAL A 426 2.50 -17.46 23.63
CA VAL A 426 1.40 -17.56 24.60
C VAL A 426 0.05 -17.61 23.88
N GLN A 427 -0.22 -16.64 23.00
CA GLN A 427 -1.45 -16.59 22.22
C GLN A 427 -1.65 -17.84 21.36
N GLY A 428 -0.59 -18.29 20.69
CA GLY A 428 -0.62 -19.50 19.86
C GLY A 428 -0.91 -20.77 20.63
N SER A 429 -0.36 -20.87 21.84
CA SER A 429 -0.63 -22.04 22.70
C SER A 429 -2.13 -22.14 23.02
N ILE A 430 -2.78 -21.03 23.35
CA ILE A 430 -4.21 -20.97 23.63
C ILE A 430 -5.04 -21.15 22.36
N TYR A 431 -4.62 -20.55 21.25
CA TYR A 431 -5.29 -20.69 19.96
C TYR A 431 -5.35 -22.16 19.53
N ARG A 432 -4.24 -22.90 19.66
CA ARG A 432 -4.19 -24.34 19.36
C ARG A 432 -5.07 -25.19 20.28
N ILE A 433 -5.26 -24.79 21.53
CA ILE A 433 -6.17 -25.52 22.43
C ILE A 433 -7.62 -25.28 21.99
N ARG A 434 -7.95 -24.05 21.58
CA ARG A 434 -9.26 -23.73 21.02
C ARG A 434 -9.50 -24.47 19.72
N ASP A 435 -8.52 -24.51 18.81
CA ASP A 435 -8.60 -25.29 17.57
C ASP A 435 -8.85 -26.78 17.86
N ASP A 436 -8.09 -27.38 18.77
CA ASP A 436 -8.31 -28.79 19.15
C ASP A 436 -9.73 -29.03 19.65
N GLU A 437 -10.27 -28.14 20.50
CA GLU A 437 -11.60 -28.27 21.08
C GLU A 437 -12.70 -28.09 20.01
N VAL A 438 -12.53 -27.11 19.13
CA VAL A 438 -13.47 -26.88 18.02
C VAL A 438 -13.43 -28.03 17.02
N ASN A 439 -12.25 -28.52 16.68
CA ASN A 439 -12.08 -29.62 15.74
C ASN A 439 -12.72 -30.91 16.29
N LYS A 440 -12.61 -31.17 17.60
CA LYS A 440 -13.31 -32.30 18.24
C LYS A 440 -14.83 -32.21 18.15
N ARG A 441 -15.40 -31.01 18.31
CA ARG A 441 -16.85 -30.80 18.35
C ARG A 441 -17.48 -30.64 16.96
N TRP A 442 -16.79 -29.99 16.03
CA TRP A 442 -17.33 -29.55 14.75
C TRP A 442 -16.47 -29.88 13.52
N ASN A 443 -15.31 -30.51 13.69
CA ASN A 443 -14.38 -30.87 12.61
C ASN A 443 -13.98 -29.67 11.72
N MET A 444 -13.73 -28.52 12.35
CA MET A 444 -13.31 -27.28 11.69
C MET A 444 -12.32 -26.49 12.54
N ASP A 445 -11.66 -25.50 11.93
CA ASP A 445 -10.72 -24.60 12.61
C ASP A 445 -11.47 -23.53 13.42
N PHE A 446 -10.92 -23.08 14.54
CA PHE A 446 -11.51 -22.04 15.39
C PHE A 446 -11.74 -20.72 14.62
N SER A 447 -10.85 -20.37 13.68
CA SER A 447 -11.02 -19.19 12.80
C SER A 447 -12.26 -19.21 11.91
N LYS A 448 -12.81 -20.39 11.60
CA LYS A 448 -13.94 -20.56 10.69
C LYS A 448 -15.29 -20.53 11.41
N LEU A 449 -15.30 -20.59 12.74
CA LEU A 449 -16.53 -20.48 13.52
C LEU A 449 -17.14 -19.09 13.41
N ASP A 450 -18.46 -19.03 13.58
CA ASP A 450 -19.19 -17.77 13.72
C ASP A 450 -18.78 -17.04 15.02
N TYR A 451 -18.94 -15.72 15.03
CA TYR A 451 -18.46 -14.83 16.09
C TYR A 451 -18.98 -15.22 17.49
N ASP A 452 -20.25 -15.60 17.59
CA ASP A 452 -20.87 -15.97 18.87
C ASP A 452 -20.28 -17.27 19.43
N LEU A 453 -20.08 -18.28 18.57
CA LEU A 453 -19.43 -19.53 18.94
C LEU A 453 -17.95 -19.32 19.29
N GLN A 454 -17.23 -18.47 18.55
CA GLN A 454 -15.87 -18.10 18.90
C GLN A 454 -15.80 -17.47 20.29
N ASN A 455 -16.77 -16.62 20.64
CA ASN A 455 -16.85 -16.00 21.96
C ASN A 455 -17.18 -17.00 23.07
N GLU A 456 -18.05 -17.97 22.81
CA GLU A 456 -18.31 -19.06 23.75
C GLU A 456 -17.03 -19.85 24.06
N ILE A 457 -16.29 -20.26 23.04
CA ILE A 457 -15.02 -20.97 23.20
C ILE A 457 -13.95 -20.09 23.86
N ARG A 458 -13.90 -18.78 23.56
CA ARG A 458 -13.02 -17.83 24.27
C ARG A 458 -13.36 -17.70 25.76
N ARG A 459 -14.63 -17.84 26.15
CA ARG A 459 -15.04 -17.84 27.56
C ARG A 459 -14.65 -19.13 28.27
N GLN A 460 -14.76 -20.28 27.57
CA GLN A 460 -14.34 -21.59 28.09
C GLN A 460 -12.82 -21.68 28.24
N ILE A 461 -12.08 -21.15 27.26
CA ILE A 461 -10.60 -21.21 27.20
C ILE A 461 -10.05 -19.79 27.06
N PRO A 462 -10.11 -18.97 28.12
CA PRO A 462 -9.72 -17.57 28.07
C PRO A 462 -8.21 -17.39 28.04
N LEU A 463 -7.75 -16.35 27.34
CA LEU A 463 -6.35 -15.94 27.39
C LEU A 463 -6.12 -15.16 28.69
N ARG A 464 -5.48 -15.78 29.69
CA ARG A 464 -5.23 -15.20 31.02
C ARG A 464 -3.73 -15.00 31.23
N PHE A 465 -3.29 -13.75 31.28
CA PHE A 465 -1.88 -13.43 31.48
C PHE A 465 -1.72 -12.08 32.15
N VAL A 466 -0.69 -11.98 32.99
CA VAL A 466 -0.33 -10.77 33.73
C VAL A 466 1.16 -10.53 33.55
N GLU A 467 1.52 -9.26 33.40
CA GLU A 467 2.88 -8.83 33.15
C GLU A 467 3.45 -8.01 34.30
N PHE A 468 4.70 -8.32 34.65
CA PHE A 468 5.54 -7.62 35.61
C PHE A 468 6.89 -7.32 34.99
N TYR A 469 7.47 -6.20 35.41
CA TYR A 469 8.79 -5.76 34.96
C TYR A 469 9.74 -5.86 36.13
N HIS A 470 10.85 -6.57 35.95
CA HIS A 470 11.92 -6.55 36.92
C HIS A 470 12.92 -5.46 36.52
N GLU A 471 13.16 -4.54 37.44
CA GLU A 471 14.38 -3.74 37.43
C GLU A 471 15.35 -4.53 38.32
N ASP A 472 16.44 -5.02 37.72
CA ASP A 472 17.54 -5.66 38.47
C ASP A 472 18.39 -4.58 39.15
#